data_AF-A0AB36FLV8-F1
#
_entry.id   AF-A0AB36FLV8-F1
#
_cell.length_a   1.000
_cell.length_b   1.000
_cell.length_c   1.000
_cell.angle_alpha   90.00
_cell.angle_beta   90.00
_cell.angle_gamma   90.00
#
_symmetry.space_group_name_H-M   'P 1'
#
loop_
_entity.id
_entity.type
_entity.pdbx_description
1 polymer ?
#
loop_
_entity_poly.entity_id
_entity_poly.type
_entity_poly.pdbx_seq_one_letter_code
_entity_poly.pdbx_strand_id
1 'polypeptide(L)'
;MAANYLHGVETIEVENGARPVKTVKSAVIGLIGTAPMGNVNTLVQCLSEKDAAAFGSQLTGFTIPQALDAIYDHGAGTVLVINVLDPAVHKTAVPGEDVTFDKATGKARLANPVVAQLVLKPSTDGQPYMEGQDYSLDAQTGVITNLGKSIAADATVKASYNFADPTLVTPADIIGAVNAAGNRTGMKLLNDSFNLFGYFAKILIAPVFCTQNSVSVELIAMAEKLGAVTYIDAPIGTTFAQALAGRGPEGTINFNTSSDRVRLCYPHVKVYDAATNSERLEPLSQRAAGLRAKVDLDKGYWWSSSNQEILGITGVERQLSAMIDDPQSEVNLLNEQGITTVFSSYGSGLRLWGNRMAAWPTVTHMRNFEN
;
A
#
# COMPACT_ATOMS: atom_id res chain seq x y z
N MET A 1 -16.96 33.94 19.11
CA MET A 1 -16.49 32.79 19.90
C MET A 1 -17.41 32.66 21.10
N ALA A 2 -18.40 31.76 21.01
CA ALA A 2 -19.24 31.41 22.15
C ALA A 2 -18.76 30.04 22.65
N ALA A 3 -18.55 29.94 23.95
CA ALA A 3 -17.97 28.79 24.63
C ALA A 3 -18.90 27.56 24.57
N ASN A 4 -18.45 26.47 23.95
CA ASN A 4 -19.01 25.15 24.18
C ASN A 4 -18.34 24.55 25.43
N TYR A 5 -18.74 25.04 26.60
CA TYR A 5 -18.42 24.41 27.87
C TYR A 5 -19.71 23.92 28.49
N LEU A 6 -19.91 22.59 28.49
CA LEU A 6 -21.02 21.92 29.17
C LEU A 6 -20.50 21.25 30.43
N HIS A 7 -21.08 21.58 31.60
CA HIS A 7 -20.81 20.92 32.87
C HIS A 7 -21.84 19.78 33.06
N GLY A 8 -21.79 18.77 32.18
CA GLY A 8 -22.73 17.64 32.14
C GLY A 8 -22.12 16.42 31.42
N VAL A 9 -22.80 15.27 31.48
CA VAL A 9 -22.39 14.08 30.71
C VAL A 9 -22.88 14.23 29.27
N GLU A 10 -21.96 14.36 28.33
CA GLU A 10 -22.22 14.19 26.90
C GLU A 10 -22.06 12.71 26.52
N THR A 11 -23.01 12.18 25.77
CA THR A 11 -22.85 10.88 25.11
C THR A 11 -22.40 11.15 23.68
N ILE A 12 -21.09 11.07 23.44
CA ILE A 12 -20.54 11.08 22.08
C ILE A 12 -20.46 9.63 21.64
N GLU A 13 -21.36 9.24 20.73
CA GLU A 13 -21.33 7.92 20.12
C GLU A 13 -20.26 7.92 19.02
N VAL A 14 -19.05 7.52 19.40
CA VAL A 14 -17.97 7.28 18.46
C VAL A 14 -18.17 5.89 17.86
N GLU A 15 -18.83 5.80 16.71
CA GLU A 15 -19.07 4.52 16.01
C GLU A 15 -17.76 3.83 15.57
N ASN A 16 -16.65 4.58 15.45
CA ASN A 16 -15.32 4.07 15.14
C ASN A 16 -14.35 4.28 16.32
N GLY A 17 -14.43 3.42 17.32
CA GLY A 17 -13.38 3.31 18.34
C GLY A 17 -12.09 2.76 17.74
N ALA A 18 -10.93 3.22 18.23
CA ALA A 18 -9.64 2.62 17.88
C ALA A 18 -9.71 1.12 18.18
N ARG A 19 -9.77 0.28 17.14
CA ARG A 19 -9.76 -1.17 17.31
C ARG A 19 -8.40 -1.55 17.89
N PRO A 20 -8.32 -2.09 19.12
CA PRO A 20 -7.04 -2.49 19.67
C PRO A 20 -6.52 -3.69 18.89
N VAL A 21 -5.41 -3.51 18.16
CA VAL A 21 -4.74 -4.62 17.50
C VAL A 21 -4.12 -5.51 18.57
N LYS A 22 -4.55 -6.78 18.62
CA LYS A 22 -3.89 -7.79 19.45
C LYS A 22 -2.57 -8.16 18.79
N THR A 23 -1.48 -8.06 19.54
CA THR A 23 -0.14 -8.38 19.04
C THR A 23 0.10 -9.88 19.07
N VAL A 24 0.29 -10.49 17.90
CA VAL A 24 0.93 -11.81 17.80
C VAL A 24 2.28 -11.61 17.13
N LYS A 25 3.36 -11.97 17.83
CA LYS A 25 4.73 -11.79 17.34
C LYS A 25 5.04 -12.61 16.08
N SER A 26 4.19 -13.57 15.71
CA SER A 26 4.33 -14.35 14.47
C SER A 26 3.71 -13.68 13.23
N ALA A 27 2.83 -12.69 13.41
CA ALA A 27 2.04 -12.08 12.33
C ALA A 27 2.40 -10.60 12.13
N VAL A 28 3.71 -10.29 12.18
CA VAL A 28 4.22 -8.93 11.96
C VAL A 28 4.49 -8.73 10.48
N ILE A 29 3.85 -7.73 9.88
CA ILE A 29 3.97 -7.41 8.46
C ILE A 29 5.04 -6.33 8.29
N GLY A 30 6.04 -6.57 7.44
CA GLY A 30 6.98 -5.56 6.95
C GLY A 30 6.47 -4.99 5.64
N LEU A 31 6.08 -3.72 5.64
CA LEU A 31 5.54 -2.99 4.50
C LEU A 31 6.58 -1.98 4.00
N ILE A 32 7.02 -2.15 2.75
CA ILE A 32 7.94 -1.23 2.08
C ILE A 32 7.21 -0.58 0.90
N GLY A 33 7.28 0.75 0.82
CA GLY A 33 6.64 1.45 -0.29
C GLY A 33 6.78 2.97 -0.19
N THR A 34 5.85 3.66 -0.82
CA THR A 34 5.83 5.12 -0.91
C THR A 34 4.65 5.68 -0.14
N ALA A 35 4.90 6.71 0.66
CA ALA A 35 3.88 7.45 1.39
C ALA A 35 3.99 8.96 1.11
N PRO A 36 2.86 9.69 1.07
CA PRO A 36 2.86 11.14 0.88
C PRO A 36 3.46 11.89 2.07
N MET A 37 3.47 11.28 3.26
CA MET A 37 4.07 11.84 4.47
C MET A 37 4.67 10.73 5.35
N GLY A 38 5.34 11.15 6.42
CA GLY A 38 6.02 10.27 7.35
C GLY A 38 7.53 10.27 7.16
N ASN A 39 8.24 9.70 8.14
CA ASN A 39 9.70 9.71 8.16
C ASN A 39 10.27 8.81 7.06
N VAL A 40 11.15 9.38 6.25
CA VAL A 40 11.86 8.69 5.17
C VAL A 40 12.89 7.74 5.77
N ASN A 41 13.00 6.53 5.21
CA ASN A 41 13.98 5.51 5.59
C ASN A 41 14.09 5.30 7.12
N THR A 42 12.94 5.32 7.78
CA THR A 42 12.82 5.06 9.22
C THR A 42 11.82 3.94 9.42
N LEU A 43 12.16 2.99 10.29
CA LEU A 43 11.26 1.89 10.62
C LEU A 43 10.23 2.38 11.64
N VAL A 44 8.97 2.45 11.24
CA VAL A 44 7.87 2.91 12.09
C VAL A 44 6.91 1.75 12.35
N GLN A 45 6.55 1.54 13.61
CA GLN A 45 5.55 0.55 13.99
C GLN A 45 4.15 1.17 13.96
N CYS A 46 3.25 0.59 13.18
CA CYS A 46 1.85 0.95 13.10
C CYS A 46 0.99 -0.13 13.77
N LEU A 47 0.18 0.28 14.75
CA LEU A 47 -0.71 -0.59 15.51
C LEU A 47 -2.18 -0.21 15.34
N SER A 48 -2.47 0.89 14.66
CA SER A 48 -3.83 1.41 14.51
C SER A 48 -3.95 2.29 13.27
N GLU A 49 -5.19 2.53 12.85
CA GLU A 49 -5.52 3.51 11.80
C GLU A 49 -5.02 4.92 12.14
N LYS A 50 -4.94 5.27 13.43
CA LYS A 50 -4.37 6.55 13.86
C LYS A 50 -2.87 6.64 13.57
N ASP A 51 -2.13 5.55 13.74
CA ASP A 51 -0.72 5.49 13.37
C ASP A 51 -0.56 5.49 11.85
N ALA A 52 -1.49 4.83 11.14
CA ALA A 52 -1.54 4.80 9.68
C ALA A 52 -1.74 6.20 9.09
N ALA A 53 -2.54 7.05 9.74
CA ALA A 53 -2.75 8.44 9.33
C ALA A 53 -1.45 9.28 9.31
N ALA A 54 -0.39 8.86 10.02
CA ALA A 54 0.92 9.49 9.94
C ALA A 54 1.62 9.31 8.58
N PHE A 55 1.14 8.38 7.74
CA PHE A 55 1.58 8.17 6.36
C PHE A 55 0.68 8.86 5.35
N GLY A 56 -0.44 9.41 5.78
CA GLY A 56 -1.31 10.26 4.99
C GLY A 56 -2.46 9.56 4.29
N SER A 57 -3.18 10.32 3.47
CA SER A 57 -4.35 9.84 2.73
C SER A 57 -3.96 8.99 1.52
N GLN A 58 -4.92 8.19 1.05
CA GLN A 58 -4.75 7.39 -0.17
C GLN A 58 -4.71 8.32 -1.38
N LEU A 59 -3.54 8.39 -2.01
CA LEU A 59 -3.27 9.19 -3.20
C LEU A 59 -2.70 8.29 -4.29
N THR A 60 -3.01 8.60 -5.55
CA THR A 60 -2.52 7.83 -6.70
C THR A 60 -0.99 7.80 -6.72
N GLY A 61 -0.40 6.62 -6.92
CA GLY A 61 1.05 6.41 -6.93
C GLY A 61 1.69 6.17 -5.55
N PHE A 62 0.96 6.39 -4.46
CA PHE A 62 1.44 6.11 -3.10
C PHE A 62 0.87 4.77 -2.60
N THR A 63 1.77 3.83 -2.30
CA THR A 63 1.37 2.44 -2.01
C THR A 63 1.13 2.15 -0.54
N ILE A 64 1.76 2.88 0.38
CA ILE A 64 1.68 2.61 1.82
C ILE A 64 0.29 2.87 2.40
N PRO A 65 -0.36 4.04 2.19
CA PRO A 65 -1.70 4.28 2.73
C PRO A 65 -2.73 3.26 2.26
N GLN A 66 -2.65 2.86 0.98
CA GLN A 66 -3.53 1.83 0.40
C GLN A 66 -3.27 0.45 1.04
N ALA A 67 -2.00 0.07 1.21
CA ALA A 67 -1.63 -1.19 1.86
C ALA A 67 -2.06 -1.27 3.31
N LEU A 68 -1.94 -0.19 4.06
CA LEU A 68 -2.33 -0.13 5.48
C LEU A 68 -3.84 -0.30 5.62
N ASP A 69 -4.63 0.43 4.84
CA ASP A 69 -6.09 0.28 4.78
C ASP A 69 -6.48 -1.16 4.43
N ALA A 70 -5.81 -1.74 3.41
CA ALA A 70 -6.04 -3.10 3.00
C ALA A 70 -5.74 -4.15 4.09
N ILE A 71 -4.72 -3.92 4.90
CA ILE A 71 -4.39 -4.77 6.05
C ILE A 71 -5.43 -4.59 7.17
N TYR A 72 -5.82 -3.35 7.47
CA TYR A 72 -6.71 -3.01 8.58
C TYR A 72 -8.16 -3.39 8.36
N ASP A 73 -8.62 -3.54 7.12
CA ASP A 73 -9.93 -4.12 6.81
C ASP A 73 -10.13 -5.54 7.38
N HIS A 74 -9.02 -6.27 7.60
CA HIS A 74 -9.06 -7.57 8.27
C HIS A 74 -9.07 -7.46 9.81
N GLY A 75 -8.82 -6.27 10.36
CA GLY A 75 -8.88 -5.93 11.78
C GLY A 75 -7.65 -6.32 12.60
N ALA A 76 -6.60 -6.86 11.98
CA ALA A 76 -5.44 -7.41 12.68
C ALA A 76 -4.13 -7.17 11.91
N GLY A 77 -3.07 -6.81 12.63
CA GLY A 77 -1.70 -6.80 12.11
C GLY A 77 -0.85 -5.71 12.74
N THR A 78 0.28 -6.11 13.33
CA THR A 78 1.37 -5.17 13.61
C THR A 78 2.10 -4.93 12.30
N VAL A 79 2.13 -3.69 11.81
CA VAL A 79 2.80 -3.35 10.55
C VAL A 79 4.05 -2.53 10.85
N LEU A 80 5.21 -2.99 10.39
CA LEU A 80 6.45 -2.23 10.36
C LEU A 80 6.55 -1.57 8.99
N VAL A 81 6.36 -0.25 8.94
CA VAL A 81 6.28 0.53 7.72
C VAL A 81 7.61 1.21 7.45
N ILE A 82 8.06 1.14 6.19
CA ILE A 82 9.25 1.82 5.69
C ILE A 82 8.85 2.65 4.48
N ASN A 83 8.79 3.98 4.65
CA ASN A 83 8.62 4.93 3.55
C ASN A 83 9.98 5.21 2.89
N VAL A 84 10.10 4.92 1.60
CA VAL A 84 11.33 5.20 0.83
C VAL A 84 11.27 6.52 0.06
N LEU A 85 10.08 7.10 -0.07
CA LEU A 85 9.91 8.33 -0.83
C LEU A 85 10.44 9.51 -0.03
N ASP A 86 11.58 10.04 -0.48
CA ASP A 86 12.14 11.31 -0.01
C ASP A 86 11.61 12.52 -0.81
N PRO A 87 10.81 13.43 -0.21
CA PRO A 87 10.34 14.65 -0.89
C PRO A 87 11.45 15.64 -1.28
N ALA A 88 12.64 15.53 -0.69
CA ALA A 88 13.78 16.37 -1.05
C ALA A 88 14.44 15.94 -2.37
N VAL A 89 14.41 14.62 -2.66
CA VAL A 89 15.07 13.97 -3.80
C VAL A 89 14.07 13.63 -4.91
N HIS A 90 12.96 12.96 -4.58
CA HIS A 90 11.93 12.52 -5.52
C HIS A 90 10.90 13.64 -5.74
N LYS A 91 11.33 14.73 -6.37
CA LYS A 91 10.46 15.88 -6.64
C LYS A 91 10.51 16.31 -8.10
N THR A 92 9.34 16.69 -8.60
CA THR A 92 9.17 17.26 -9.93
C THR A 92 8.63 18.68 -9.80
N ALA A 93 9.22 19.62 -10.53
CA ALA A 93 8.81 21.02 -10.54
C ALA A 93 7.72 21.25 -11.59
N VAL A 94 6.62 21.88 -11.19
CA VAL A 94 5.55 22.32 -12.07
C VAL A 94 5.60 23.84 -12.19
N PRO A 95 6.07 24.39 -13.33
CA PRO A 95 6.11 25.82 -13.53
C PRO A 95 4.76 26.35 -14.04
N GLY A 96 4.09 27.17 -13.23
CA GLY A 96 3.00 28.03 -13.69
C GLY A 96 1.73 27.30 -14.15
N GLU A 97 1.21 26.39 -13.33
CA GLU A 97 -0.13 25.79 -13.49
C GLU A 97 -1.20 26.86 -13.31
N ASP A 98 -2.17 26.93 -14.23
CA ASP A 98 -3.31 27.85 -14.10
C ASP A 98 -4.36 27.24 -13.17
N VAL A 99 -4.62 27.93 -12.06
CA VAL A 99 -5.49 27.47 -10.97
C VAL A 99 -6.58 28.50 -10.74
N THR A 100 -7.84 28.10 -10.89
CA THR A 100 -9.00 28.97 -10.66
C THR A 100 -9.65 28.63 -9.32
N PHE A 101 -9.87 29.66 -8.49
CA PHE A 101 -10.61 29.50 -7.24
C PHE A 101 -12.10 29.34 -7.50
N ASP A 102 -12.73 28.39 -6.82
CA ASP A 102 -14.17 28.20 -6.84
C ASP A 102 -14.86 29.32 -6.04
N LYS A 103 -15.85 29.97 -6.68
CA LYS A 103 -16.60 31.10 -6.12
C LYS A 103 -17.26 30.83 -4.77
N ALA A 104 -17.79 29.63 -4.61
CA ALA A 104 -18.66 29.27 -3.50
C ALA A 104 -17.84 28.78 -2.29
N THR A 105 -16.72 28.11 -2.55
CA THR A 105 -15.88 27.52 -1.50
C THR A 105 -14.60 28.29 -1.22
N GLY A 106 -14.18 29.18 -2.12
CA GLY A 106 -12.90 29.87 -2.06
C GLY A 106 -11.69 28.92 -2.16
N LYS A 107 -11.91 27.68 -2.62
CA LYS A 107 -10.89 26.64 -2.72
C LYS A 107 -10.49 26.42 -4.16
N ALA A 108 -9.23 26.05 -4.36
CA ALA A 108 -8.73 25.54 -5.62
C ALA A 108 -7.89 24.29 -5.36
N ARG A 109 -7.79 23.40 -6.34
CA ARG A 109 -7.03 22.14 -6.21
C ARG A 109 -5.96 22.08 -7.29
N LEU A 110 -4.74 21.82 -6.87
CA LEU A 110 -3.61 21.56 -7.75
C LEU A 110 -3.75 20.18 -8.42
N ALA A 111 -3.21 20.04 -9.64
CA ALA A 111 -3.23 18.78 -10.36
C ALA A 111 -2.50 17.65 -9.61
N ASN A 112 -1.38 17.98 -8.95
CA ASN A 112 -0.56 17.00 -8.22
C ASN A 112 -0.65 17.21 -6.70
N PRO A 113 -0.84 16.14 -5.92
CA PRO A 113 -0.83 16.20 -4.46
C PRO A 113 0.61 16.20 -3.90
N VAL A 114 0.76 16.38 -2.58
CA VAL A 114 2.06 16.41 -1.87
C VAL A 114 2.98 17.51 -2.37
N VAL A 115 2.55 18.75 -2.11
CA VAL A 115 3.13 19.98 -2.64
C VAL A 115 4.10 20.61 -1.64
N ALA A 116 5.24 21.05 -2.14
CA ALA A 116 6.26 21.80 -1.44
C ALA A 116 6.63 23.07 -2.24
N GLN A 117 7.03 24.11 -1.52
CA GLN A 117 7.51 25.37 -2.11
C GLN A 117 6.51 26.00 -3.10
N LEU A 118 5.23 26.06 -2.72
CA LEU A 118 4.20 26.71 -3.54
C LEU A 118 4.42 28.22 -3.59
N VAL A 119 4.39 28.76 -4.81
CA VAL A 119 4.39 30.19 -5.10
C VAL A 119 3.22 30.50 -6.02
N LEU A 120 2.27 31.27 -5.52
CA LEU A 120 1.15 31.78 -6.32
C LEU A 120 1.47 33.17 -6.85
N LYS A 121 1.26 33.37 -8.14
CA LYS A 121 1.34 34.68 -8.80
C LYS A 121 0.01 35.03 -9.47
N PRO A 122 -0.32 36.32 -9.63
CA PRO A 122 -1.44 36.72 -10.47
C PRO A 122 -1.23 36.23 -11.92
N SER A 123 -2.32 36.06 -12.66
CA SER A 123 -2.27 35.68 -14.09
C SER A 123 -1.62 36.75 -14.98
N THR A 124 -1.63 38.01 -14.53
CA THR A 124 -0.79 39.10 -15.03
C THR A 124 0.53 39.13 -14.27
N ASP A 125 1.64 39.36 -14.96
CA ASP A 125 2.97 39.40 -14.34
C ASP A 125 2.98 40.39 -13.15
N GLY A 126 3.26 39.88 -11.95
CA GLY A 126 3.00 40.58 -10.69
C GLY A 126 3.69 39.93 -9.49
N GLN A 127 3.66 40.62 -8.35
CA GLN A 127 4.27 40.13 -7.11
C GLN A 127 3.59 38.84 -6.62
N PRO A 128 4.35 37.87 -6.06
CA PRO A 128 3.78 36.64 -5.54
C PRO A 128 2.93 36.90 -4.29
N TYR A 129 1.85 36.13 -4.15
CA TYR A 129 0.99 36.13 -2.97
C TYR A 129 1.71 35.46 -1.78
N MET A 130 1.38 35.88 -0.56
CA MET A 130 2.00 35.38 0.67
C MET A 130 1.16 34.28 1.32
N GLU A 131 1.77 33.11 1.55
CA GLU A 131 1.17 32.01 2.30
C GLU A 131 0.89 32.44 3.76
N GLY A 132 -0.27 32.06 4.28
CA GLY A 132 -0.76 32.43 5.62
C GLY A 132 -1.40 33.82 5.72
N GLN A 133 -1.22 34.68 4.71
CA GLN A 133 -1.92 35.97 4.64
C GLN A 133 -2.97 36.01 3.54
N ASP A 134 -2.60 35.61 2.32
CA ASP A 134 -3.45 35.69 1.14
C ASP A 134 -4.12 34.35 0.83
N TYR A 135 -3.41 33.24 1.06
CA TYR A 135 -3.91 31.88 0.89
C TYR A 135 -3.29 30.94 1.93
N SER A 136 -3.92 29.79 2.14
CA SER A 136 -3.36 28.67 2.90
C SER A 136 -3.33 27.41 2.04
N LEU A 137 -2.23 26.65 2.12
CA LEU A 137 -2.06 25.39 1.41
C LEU A 137 -2.28 24.20 2.36
N ASP A 138 -3.10 23.25 1.94
CA ASP A 138 -3.02 21.87 2.41
C ASP A 138 -2.00 21.14 1.52
N ALA A 139 -0.77 21.01 2.03
CA ALA A 139 0.35 20.44 1.29
C ALA A 139 0.10 18.99 0.88
N GLN A 140 -0.73 18.25 1.61
CA GLN A 140 -0.98 16.85 1.31
C GLN A 140 -1.96 16.69 0.15
N THR A 141 -3.10 17.37 0.22
CA THR A 141 -4.17 17.24 -0.77
C THR A 141 -3.94 18.14 -2.00
N GLY A 142 -3.03 19.10 -1.90
CA GLY A 142 -2.81 20.12 -2.93
C GLY A 142 -3.94 21.14 -3.00
N VAL A 143 -4.77 21.24 -1.95
CA VAL A 143 -5.89 22.19 -1.90
C VAL A 143 -5.41 23.53 -1.36
N ILE A 144 -5.65 24.58 -2.12
CA ILE A 144 -5.37 25.96 -1.76
C ILE A 144 -6.69 26.61 -1.33
N THR A 145 -6.70 27.22 -0.15
CA THR A 145 -7.85 28.01 0.33
C THR A 145 -7.50 29.49 0.29
N ASN A 146 -8.31 30.27 -0.39
CA ASN A 146 -8.20 31.72 -0.43
C ASN A 146 -8.67 32.32 0.90
N LEU A 147 -7.85 33.17 1.52
CA LEU A 147 -8.18 33.86 2.78
C LEU A 147 -8.93 35.18 2.56
N GLY A 148 -9.24 35.53 1.31
CA GLY A 148 -10.15 36.61 0.92
C GLY A 148 -9.58 38.02 1.01
N LYS A 149 -8.26 38.18 1.19
CA LYS A 149 -7.62 39.49 1.32
C LYS A 149 -7.20 40.07 -0.03
N SER A 150 -6.21 39.46 -0.67
CA SER A 150 -5.57 40.00 -1.89
C SER A 150 -5.96 39.25 -3.17
N ILE A 151 -6.62 38.10 -3.04
CA ILE A 151 -7.05 37.25 -4.17
C ILE A 151 -8.57 37.35 -4.27
N ALA A 152 -9.10 37.72 -5.44
CA ALA A 152 -10.54 37.72 -5.67
C ALA A 152 -11.10 36.29 -5.66
N ALA A 153 -12.36 36.12 -5.23
CA ALA A 153 -12.99 34.80 -5.05
C ALA A 153 -13.09 33.93 -6.33
N ASP A 154 -12.97 34.54 -7.52
CA ASP A 154 -13.00 33.88 -8.84
C ASP A 154 -11.68 34.07 -9.63
N ALA A 155 -10.59 34.46 -8.95
CA ALA A 155 -9.34 34.77 -9.65
C ALA A 155 -8.68 33.48 -10.19
N THR A 156 -8.16 33.55 -11.42
CA THR A 156 -7.19 32.58 -11.94
C THR A 156 -5.78 33.06 -11.58
N VAL A 157 -5.05 32.22 -10.86
CA VAL A 157 -3.66 32.45 -10.43
C VAL A 157 -2.73 31.42 -11.08
N LYS A 158 -1.45 31.79 -11.24
CA LYS A 158 -0.41 30.87 -11.68
C LYS A 158 0.29 30.27 -10.46
N ALA A 159 0.18 28.96 -10.30
CA ALA A 159 0.82 28.19 -9.26
C ALA A 159 2.12 27.57 -9.77
N SER A 160 3.25 27.95 -9.16
CA SER A 160 4.52 27.27 -9.35
C SER A 160 4.85 26.51 -8.08
N TYR A 161 5.09 25.21 -8.18
CA TYR A 161 5.34 24.37 -7.01
C TYR A 161 6.18 23.15 -7.35
N ASN A 162 6.74 22.53 -6.33
CA ASN A 162 7.34 21.21 -6.42
C ASN A 162 6.36 20.20 -5.82
N PHE A 163 6.18 19.04 -6.45
CA PHE A 163 5.45 17.94 -5.84
C PHE A 163 6.34 16.73 -5.65
N ALA A 164 6.04 15.93 -4.63
CA ALA A 164 6.69 14.65 -4.40
C ALA A 164 6.18 13.65 -5.45
N ASP A 165 7.08 13.20 -6.32
CA ASP A 165 6.75 12.36 -7.48
C ASP A 165 7.10 10.89 -7.19
N PRO A 166 6.12 10.01 -6.96
CA PRO A 166 6.37 8.60 -6.70
C PRO A 166 6.99 7.85 -7.87
N THR A 167 6.88 8.36 -9.10
CA THR A 167 7.42 7.70 -10.29
C THR A 167 8.94 7.77 -10.35
N LEU A 168 9.56 8.71 -9.63
CA LEU A 168 11.01 8.84 -9.53
C LEU A 168 11.64 7.84 -8.54
N VAL A 169 10.83 7.13 -7.75
CA VAL A 169 11.33 6.12 -6.81
C VAL A 169 11.86 4.93 -7.59
N THR A 170 13.13 4.62 -7.40
CA THR A 170 13.81 3.55 -8.14
C THR A 170 13.77 2.23 -7.37
N PRO A 171 13.97 1.08 -8.05
CA PRO A 171 14.19 -0.19 -7.36
C PRO A 171 15.33 -0.16 -6.33
N ALA A 172 16.34 0.67 -6.53
CA ALA A 172 17.46 0.81 -5.60
C ALA A 172 17.02 1.45 -4.26
N ASP A 173 16.05 2.38 -4.29
CA ASP A 173 15.51 3.01 -3.09
C ASP A 173 14.69 2.03 -2.25
N ILE A 174 13.93 1.15 -2.92
CA ILE A 174 13.13 0.09 -2.29
C ILE A 174 14.05 -0.98 -1.66
N ILE A 175 15.04 -1.47 -2.41
CA ILE A 175 16.00 -2.45 -1.91
C ILE A 175 16.82 -1.86 -0.77
N GLY A 176 17.25 -0.61 -0.94
CA GLY A 176 18.07 0.14 -0.01
C GLY A 176 19.51 -0.34 0.09
N ALA A 177 20.30 0.38 0.87
CA ALA A 177 21.71 0.11 1.08
C ALA A 177 22.09 0.28 2.55
N VAL A 178 23.33 -0.09 2.87
CA VAL A 178 23.96 0.28 4.14
C VAL A 178 24.98 1.38 3.82
N ASN A 179 24.79 2.56 4.39
CA ASN A 179 25.72 3.66 4.16
C ASN A 179 27.02 3.46 4.96
N ALA A 180 28.04 4.28 4.70
CA ALA A 180 29.33 4.20 5.38
C ALA A 180 29.24 4.41 6.91
N ALA A 181 28.19 5.08 7.38
CA ALA A 181 27.91 5.27 8.81
C ALA A 181 27.22 4.06 9.45
N GLY A 182 26.88 3.02 8.68
CA GLY A 182 26.18 1.83 9.15
C GLY A 182 24.65 1.96 9.19
N ASN A 183 24.08 3.10 8.79
CA ASN A 183 22.64 3.27 8.70
C ASN A 183 22.11 2.52 7.48
N ARG A 184 20.99 1.82 7.68
CA ARG A 184 20.29 1.05 6.66
C ARG A 184 19.18 1.89 6.04
N THR A 185 18.92 1.68 4.75
CA THR A 185 17.77 2.28 4.04
C THR A 185 16.93 1.20 3.38
N GLY A 186 15.74 1.56 2.92
CA GLY A 186 14.82 0.66 2.23
C GLY A 186 14.56 -0.64 3.00
N MET A 187 14.45 -1.76 2.29
CA MET A 187 14.20 -3.07 2.88
C MET A 187 15.27 -3.53 3.87
N LYS A 188 16.51 -3.02 3.77
CA LYS A 188 17.57 -3.40 4.72
C LYS A 188 17.26 -2.99 6.16
N LEU A 189 16.43 -1.96 6.37
CA LEU A 189 15.95 -1.52 7.70
C LEU A 189 15.20 -2.60 8.46
N LEU A 190 14.62 -3.60 7.78
CA LEU A 190 13.94 -4.71 8.46
C LEU A 190 14.87 -5.49 9.40
N ASN A 191 16.20 -5.44 9.19
CA ASN A 191 17.15 -6.05 10.11
C ASN A 191 17.20 -5.34 11.48
N ASP A 192 16.84 -4.06 11.53
CA ASP A 192 16.86 -3.25 12.75
C ASP A 192 15.60 -3.46 13.59
N SER A 193 14.58 -4.11 13.03
CA SER A 193 13.31 -4.39 13.72
C SER A 193 13.49 -5.10 15.06
N PHE A 194 14.41 -6.06 15.17
CA PHE A 194 14.65 -6.77 16.42
C PHE A 194 15.30 -5.87 17.48
N ASN A 195 16.24 -5.00 17.08
CA ASN A 195 16.89 -4.08 18.02
C ASN A 195 15.93 -3.00 18.51
N LEU A 196 15.03 -2.52 17.64
CA LEU A 196 14.08 -1.46 17.97
C LEU A 196 12.84 -1.97 18.71
N PHE A 197 12.31 -3.13 18.31
CA PHE A 197 11.00 -3.62 18.77
C PHE A 197 11.04 -5.01 19.42
N GLY A 198 12.17 -5.72 19.37
CA GLY A 198 12.34 -7.04 19.99
C GLY A 198 11.78 -8.21 19.18
N TYR A 199 11.42 -8.00 17.91
CA TYR A 199 10.92 -9.03 17.00
C TYR A 199 11.18 -8.66 15.54
N PHE A 200 11.17 -9.64 14.65
CA PHE A 200 11.32 -9.44 13.21
C PHE A 200 9.95 -9.40 12.50
N ALA A 201 9.87 -8.70 11.37
CA ALA A 201 8.78 -8.89 10.41
C ALA A 201 8.80 -10.34 9.88
N LYS A 202 7.65 -10.98 9.85
CA LYS A 202 7.45 -12.37 9.42
C LYS A 202 6.66 -12.51 8.12
N ILE A 203 5.99 -11.44 7.69
CA ILE A 203 5.33 -11.33 6.39
C ILE A 203 5.91 -10.10 5.71
N LEU A 204 6.48 -10.22 4.50
CA LEU A 204 7.10 -9.10 3.79
C LEU A 204 6.34 -8.76 2.52
N ILE A 205 5.95 -7.49 2.38
CA ILE A 205 5.26 -7.00 1.19
C ILE A 205 5.90 -5.70 0.69
N ALA A 206 6.07 -5.60 -0.62
CA ALA A 206 6.40 -4.35 -1.32
C ALA A 206 5.38 -4.16 -2.46
N PRO A 207 4.18 -3.64 -2.15
CA PRO A 207 3.10 -3.62 -3.12
C PRO A 207 3.45 -2.77 -4.34
N VAL A 208 3.04 -3.20 -5.53
CA VAL A 208 3.43 -2.64 -6.85
C VAL A 208 4.92 -2.80 -7.17
N PHE A 209 5.83 -2.59 -6.22
CA PHE A 209 7.28 -2.71 -6.44
C PHE A 209 7.76 -4.15 -6.59
N CYS A 210 7.06 -5.13 -6.00
CA CYS A 210 7.40 -6.54 -6.13
C CYS A 210 7.27 -7.05 -7.58
N THR A 211 6.58 -6.35 -8.48
CA THR A 211 6.54 -6.72 -9.90
C THR A 211 7.85 -6.45 -10.64
N GLN A 212 8.83 -5.79 -10.00
CA GLN A 212 10.17 -5.56 -10.53
C GLN A 212 11.10 -6.70 -10.11
N ASN A 213 11.86 -7.26 -11.06
CA ASN A 213 12.68 -8.45 -10.79
C ASN A 213 13.72 -8.22 -9.69
N SER A 214 14.40 -7.07 -9.72
CA SER A 214 15.41 -6.69 -8.73
C SER A 214 14.85 -6.62 -7.31
N VAL A 215 13.66 -6.04 -7.13
CA VAL A 215 12.97 -5.96 -5.84
C VAL A 215 12.51 -7.34 -5.37
N SER A 216 11.93 -8.13 -6.29
CA SER A 216 11.50 -9.51 -5.99
C SER A 216 12.63 -10.39 -5.49
N VAL A 217 13.78 -10.39 -6.18
CA VAL A 217 14.94 -11.21 -5.79
C VAL A 217 15.46 -10.81 -4.40
N GLU A 218 15.53 -9.50 -4.11
CA GLU A 218 15.98 -9.02 -2.81
C GLU A 218 14.95 -9.25 -1.69
N LEU A 219 13.64 -9.19 -1.98
CA LEU A 219 12.58 -9.58 -1.05
C LEU A 219 12.74 -11.04 -0.64
N ILE A 220 13.02 -11.93 -1.59
CA ILE A 220 13.27 -13.36 -1.34
C ILE A 220 14.49 -13.53 -0.43
N ALA A 221 15.60 -12.86 -0.74
CA ALA A 221 16.81 -12.92 0.06
C ALA A 221 16.58 -12.41 1.49
N MET A 222 15.79 -11.34 1.65
CA MET A 222 15.42 -10.81 2.97
C MET A 222 14.48 -11.76 3.72
N ALA A 223 13.52 -12.37 3.03
CA ALA A 223 12.60 -13.34 3.62
C ALA A 223 13.37 -14.55 4.18
N GLU A 224 14.35 -15.08 3.45
CA GLU A 224 15.22 -16.16 3.92
C GLU A 224 16.01 -15.73 5.17
N LYS A 225 16.62 -14.53 5.13
CA LYS A 225 17.42 -14.01 6.24
C LYS A 225 16.62 -13.81 7.52
N LEU A 226 15.39 -13.30 7.43
CA LEU A 226 14.53 -13.01 8.58
C LEU A 226 13.70 -14.23 9.01
N GLY A 227 13.72 -15.32 8.24
CA GLY A 227 12.80 -16.43 8.38
C GLY A 227 11.34 -15.97 8.26
N ALA A 228 11.09 -15.10 7.29
CA ALA A 228 9.80 -14.53 6.94
C ALA A 228 9.27 -15.17 5.64
N VAL A 229 8.02 -14.88 5.29
CA VAL A 229 7.42 -15.18 4.00
C VAL A 229 7.17 -13.88 3.26
N THR A 230 7.49 -13.81 1.97
CA THR A 230 7.21 -12.64 1.13
C THR A 230 6.14 -12.93 0.09
N TYR A 231 5.31 -11.93 -0.19
CA TYR A 231 4.24 -12.04 -1.20
C TYR A 231 4.62 -11.21 -2.42
N ILE A 232 4.55 -11.83 -3.59
CA ILE A 232 4.88 -11.23 -4.88
C ILE A 232 3.64 -11.27 -5.77
N ASP A 233 3.23 -10.11 -6.25
CA ASP A 233 2.07 -9.97 -7.13
C ASP A 233 2.47 -10.07 -8.61
N ALA A 234 1.56 -10.58 -9.44
CA ALA A 234 1.66 -10.42 -10.88
C ALA A 234 1.47 -8.93 -11.25
N PRO A 235 2.02 -8.44 -12.38
CA PRO A 235 1.70 -7.11 -12.91
C PRO A 235 0.21 -6.94 -13.26
N ILE A 236 -0.28 -5.69 -13.23
CA ILE A 236 -1.65 -5.36 -13.67
C ILE A 236 -1.80 -5.74 -15.15
N GLY A 237 -2.95 -6.32 -15.51
CA GLY A 237 -3.27 -6.76 -16.86
C GLY A 237 -2.75 -8.16 -17.21
N THR A 238 -2.12 -8.87 -16.27
CA THR A 238 -1.61 -10.23 -16.50
C THR A 238 -2.73 -11.19 -16.89
N THR A 239 -2.61 -11.83 -18.05
CA THR A 239 -3.56 -12.86 -18.48
C THR A 239 -3.30 -14.19 -17.78
N PHE A 240 -4.32 -15.06 -17.75
CA PHE A 240 -4.21 -16.42 -17.22
C PHE A 240 -3.01 -17.19 -17.84
N ALA A 241 -2.87 -17.13 -19.16
CA ALA A 241 -1.77 -17.79 -19.86
C ALA A 241 -0.39 -17.21 -19.49
N GLN A 242 -0.30 -15.88 -19.33
CA GLN A 242 0.94 -15.23 -18.87
C GLN A 242 1.28 -15.58 -17.42
N ALA A 243 0.29 -15.71 -16.54
CA ALA A 243 0.50 -16.15 -15.16
C ALA A 243 1.11 -17.55 -15.10
N LEU A 244 0.59 -18.49 -15.90
CA LEU A 244 1.15 -19.84 -16.02
C LEU A 244 2.54 -19.83 -16.68
N ALA A 245 2.69 -19.14 -17.82
CA ALA A 245 3.97 -19.04 -18.52
C ALA A 245 5.05 -18.35 -17.67
N GLY A 246 4.64 -17.46 -16.76
CA GLY A 246 5.49 -16.77 -15.79
C GLY A 246 6.29 -17.71 -14.88
N ARG A 247 5.82 -18.95 -14.70
CA ARG A 247 6.50 -20.00 -13.93
C ARG A 247 7.58 -20.74 -14.73
N GLY A 248 7.58 -20.59 -16.04
CA GLY A 248 8.57 -21.17 -16.94
C GLY A 248 9.83 -20.32 -17.12
N PRO A 249 10.86 -20.85 -17.81
CA PRO A 249 12.12 -20.14 -18.06
C PRO A 249 11.95 -18.86 -18.90
N GLU A 250 10.95 -18.81 -19.77
CA GLU A 250 10.60 -17.65 -20.60
C GLU A 250 9.61 -16.69 -19.91
N GLY A 251 9.35 -16.89 -18.62
CA GLY A 251 8.41 -16.08 -17.84
C GLY A 251 8.92 -14.64 -17.65
N THR A 252 8.07 -13.64 -17.92
CA THR A 252 8.43 -12.21 -17.85
C THR A 252 7.88 -11.47 -16.62
N ILE A 253 7.13 -12.16 -15.76
CA ILE A 253 6.41 -11.57 -14.62
C ILE A 253 7.06 -11.89 -13.26
N ASN A 254 8.33 -12.35 -13.25
CA ASN A 254 9.10 -12.70 -12.05
C ASN A 254 8.49 -13.82 -11.18
N PHE A 255 7.63 -14.64 -11.77
CA PHE A 255 7.05 -15.80 -11.09
C PHE A 255 7.97 -17.02 -11.15
N ASN A 256 9.04 -17.01 -11.94
CA ASN A 256 10.02 -18.09 -12.02
C ASN A 256 10.97 -18.09 -10.80
N THR A 257 10.44 -18.50 -9.65
CA THR A 257 11.19 -18.70 -8.41
C THR A 257 10.78 -20.01 -7.76
N SER A 258 11.75 -20.70 -7.15
CA SER A 258 11.56 -21.98 -6.45
C SER A 258 11.77 -21.84 -4.93
N SER A 259 11.56 -20.65 -4.38
CA SER A 259 11.71 -20.40 -2.93
C SER A 259 10.51 -20.92 -2.14
N ASP A 260 10.76 -21.58 -1.00
CA ASP A 260 9.74 -21.99 -0.02
C ASP A 260 9.25 -20.82 0.85
N ARG A 261 9.80 -19.62 0.66
CA ARG A 261 9.45 -18.38 1.39
C ARG A 261 8.65 -17.39 0.55
N VAL A 262 8.20 -17.79 -0.63
CA VAL A 262 7.44 -16.90 -1.53
C VAL A 262 6.03 -17.41 -1.74
N ARG A 263 5.07 -16.50 -1.62
CA ARG A 263 3.72 -16.69 -2.13
C ARG A 263 3.52 -15.83 -3.37
N LEU A 264 3.10 -16.45 -4.47
CA LEU A 264 2.75 -15.76 -5.69
C LEU A 264 1.27 -15.42 -5.67
N CYS A 265 0.91 -14.16 -5.92
CA CYS A 265 -0.43 -13.65 -5.81
C CYS A 265 -0.95 -13.18 -7.19
N TYR A 266 -2.10 -13.70 -7.60
CA TYR A 266 -2.76 -13.34 -8.85
C TYR A 266 -4.27 -13.65 -8.77
N PRO A 267 -5.20 -12.81 -9.24
CA PRO A 267 -5.02 -11.52 -9.90
C PRO A 267 -5.08 -10.34 -8.91
N HIS A 268 -5.04 -9.10 -9.42
CA HIS A 268 -5.37 -7.93 -8.59
C HIS A 268 -6.84 -7.97 -8.16
N VAL A 269 -7.12 -7.29 -7.04
CA VAL A 269 -8.47 -7.13 -6.50
C VAL A 269 -9.01 -5.74 -6.81
N LYS A 270 -10.33 -5.61 -6.85
CA LYS A 270 -11.03 -4.34 -7.03
C LYS A 270 -11.50 -3.82 -5.69
N VAL A 271 -11.24 -2.54 -5.44
CA VAL A 271 -11.65 -1.83 -4.24
C VAL A 271 -12.38 -0.56 -4.67
N TYR A 272 -13.45 -0.23 -3.96
CA TYR A 272 -14.22 0.99 -4.21
C TYR A 272 -13.50 2.19 -3.60
N ASP A 273 -13.16 3.18 -4.44
CA ASP A 273 -12.57 4.44 -4.01
C ASP A 273 -13.67 5.50 -3.86
N ALA A 274 -13.93 5.91 -2.61
CA ALA A 274 -14.95 6.90 -2.30
C ALA A 274 -14.64 8.30 -2.83
N ALA A 275 -13.36 8.62 -3.09
CA ALA A 275 -12.97 9.95 -3.59
C ALA A 275 -13.26 10.11 -5.08
N THR A 276 -13.08 9.05 -5.87
CA THR A 276 -13.35 9.05 -7.32
C THR A 276 -14.70 8.43 -7.67
N ASN A 277 -15.40 7.84 -6.70
CA ASN A 277 -16.65 7.10 -6.90
C ASN A 277 -16.50 6.03 -8.00
N SER A 278 -15.38 5.30 -7.98
CA SER A 278 -15.02 4.30 -8.98
C SER A 278 -14.23 3.14 -8.37
N GLU A 279 -14.12 2.03 -9.10
CA GLU A 279 -13.28 0.90 -8.69
C GLU A 279 -11.81 1.16 -9.04
N ARG A 280 -10.91 0.91 -8.09
CA ARG A 280 -9.46 0.92 -8.25
C ARG A 280 -8.92 -0.51 -8.13
N LEU A 281 -7.89 -0.83 -8.91
CA LEU A 281 -7.17 -2.10 -8.78
C LEU A 281 -6.08 -2.01 -7.72
N GLU A 282 -6.03 -3.01 -6.84
CA GLU A 282 -5.03 -3.13 -5.79
C GLU A 282 -4.32 -4.50 -5.84
N PRO A 283 -3.03 -4.57 -5.47
CA PRO A 283 -2.30 -5.82 -5.40
C PRO A 283 -2.88 -6.75 -4.33
N LEU A 284 -2.97 -8.05 -4.65
CA LEU A 284 -3.54 -9.04 -3.74
C LEU A 284 -2.66 -9.28 -2.50
N SER A 285 -1.33 -9.07 -2.59
CA SER A 285 -0.38 -9.25 -1.49
C SER A 285 -0.76 -8.51 -0.21
N GLN A 286 -1.25 -7.28 -0.31
CA GLN A 286 -1.61 -6.45 0.84
C GLN A 286 -2.76 -7.09 1.64
N ARG A 287 -3.82 -7.48 0.91
CA ARG A 287 -5.01 -8.16 1.46
C ARG A 287 -4.68 -9.56 1.98
N ALA A 288 -3.88 -10.32 1.23
CA ALA A 288 -3.42 -11.63 1.66
C ALA A 288 -2.61 -11.55 2.96
N ALA A 289 -1.78 -10.50 3.13
CA ALA A 289 -0.99 -10.29 4.34
C ALA A 289 -1.85 -9.92 5.54
N GLY A 290 -2.84 -9.04 5.37
CA GLY A 290 -3.82 -8.72 6.41
C GLY A 290 -4.67 -9.94 6.81
N LEU A 291 -5.15 -10.70 5.82
CA LEU A 291 -5.90 -11.93 6.05
C LEU A 291 -5.06 -12.98 6.78
N ARG A 292 -3.79 -13.14 6.39
CA ARG A 292 -2.85 -14.02 7.08
C ARG A 292 -2.69 -13.61 8.54
N ALA A 293 -2.46 -12.33 8.81
CA ALA A 293 -2.29 -11.83 10.15
C ALA A 293 -3.53 -12.05 11.03
N LYS A 294 -4.72 -11.88 10.45
CA LYS A 294 -5.99 -12.20 11.11
C LYS A 294 -6.11 -13.69 11.47
N VAL A 295 -5.83 -14.56 10.51
CA VAL A 295 -5.94 -16.02 10.71
C VAL A 295 -4.95 -16.50 11.77
N ASP A 296 -3.72 -16.00 11.73
CA ASP A 296 -2.69 -16.32 12.72
C ASP A 296 -3.11 -15.87 14.13
N LEU A 297 -3.83 -14.75 14.24
CA LEU A 297 -4.35 -14.23 15.51
C LEU A 297 -5.55 -15.04 16.03
N ASP A 298 -6.51 -15.35 15.15
CA ASP A 298 -7.78 -15.95 15.55
C ASP A 298 -7.68 -17.48 15.72
N LYS A 299 -6.87 -18.14 14.88
CA LYS A 299 -6.80 -19.61 14.76
C LYS A 299 -5.40 -20.18 15.04
N GLY A 300 -4.37 -19.34 15.05
CA GLY A 300 -2.97 -19.74 15.21
C GLY A 300 -2.24 -19.91 13.88
N TYR A 301 -0.91 -19.84 13.94
CA TYR A 301 -0.04 -19.83 12.75
C TYR A 301 -0.02 -21.12 11.92
N TRP A 302 -0.64 -22.19 12.41
CA TRP A 302 -0.74 -23.48 11.72
C TRP A 302 -2.03 -23.61 10.90
N TRP A 303 -2.90 -22.60 10.93
CA TRP A 303 -4.16 -22.59 10.21
C TRP A 303 -4.07 -21.87 8.88
N SER A 304 -4.32 -22.58 7.78
CA SER A 304 -4.08 -22.02 6.46
C SER A 304 -4.97 -20.83 6.17
N SER A 305 -4.38 -19.78 5.59
CA SER A 305 -5.08 -18.60 5.10
C SER A 305 -5.96 -18.88 3.87
N SER A 306 -5.83 -20.07 3.26
CA SER A 306 -6.69 -20.52 2.16
C SER A 306 -8.13 -20.77 2.63
N ASN A 307 -9.08 -20.57 1.72
CA ASN A 307 -10.53 -20.66 1.93
C ASN A 307 -11.07 -19.70 3.01
N GLN A 308 -10.33 -18.63 3.33
CA GLN A 308 -10.81 -17.55 4.19
C GLN A 308 -11.33 -16.39 3.32
N GLU A 309 -12.35 -15.70 3.81
CA GLU A 309 -12.97 -14.58 3.11
C GLU A 309 -12.04 -13.37 3.06
N ILE A 310 -11.94 -12.75 1.89
CA ILE A 310 -11.19 -11.49 1.71
C ILE A 310 -12.16 -10.34 1.95
N LEU A 311 -11.83 -9.46 2.89
CA LEU A 311 -12.62 -8.29 3.26
C LEU A 311 -12.12 -7.05 2.51
N GLY A 312 -13.01 -6.07 2.32
CA GLY A 312 -12.67 -4.77 1.72
C GLY A 312 -12.51 -4.78 0.19
N ILE A 313 -12.95 -5.83 -0.49
CA ILE A 313 -12.90 -5.94 -1.95
C ILE A 313 -14.31 -6.05 -2.56
N THR A 314 -14.53 -5.40 -3.71
CA THR A 314 -15.78 -5.47 -4.47
C THR A 314 -15.74 -6.53 -5.57
N GLY A 315 -14.54 -6.96 -5.96
CA GLY A 315 -14.35 -7.92 -7.02
C GLY A 315 -12.89 -8.24 -7.29
N VAL A 316 -12.66 -8.89 -8.42
CA VAL A 316 -11.33 -9.24 -8.93
C VAL A 316 -11.13 -8.60 -10.30
N GLU A 317 -9.88 -8.32 -10.65
CA GLU A 317 -9.50 -7.80 -11.97
C GLU A 317 -10.00 -8.73 -13.09
N ARG A 318 -9.82 -10.04 -12.89
CA ARG A 318 -10.23 -11.08 -13.83
C ARG A 318 -11.01 -12.15 -13.08
N GLN A 319 -12.25 -12.39 -13.50
CA GLN A 319 -13.01 -13.52 -13.01
C GLN A 319 -12.36 -14.81 -13.52
N LEU A 320 -11.96 -15.67 -12.60
CA LEU A 320 -11.44 -17.00 -12.89
C LEU A 320 -12.55 -18.02 -12.68
N SER A 321 -12.62 -19.03 -13.55
CA SER A 321 -13.48 -20.19 -13.35
C SER A 321 -13.09 -20.91 -12.06
N ALA A 322 -14.09 -21.13 -11.20
CA ALA A 322 -13.93 -21.64 -9.86
C ALA A 322 -15.06 -22.64 -9.55
N MET A 323 -14.73 -23.92 -9.66
CA MET A 323 -15.60 -25.04 -9.30
C MET A 323 -14.79 -26.03 -8.47
N ILE A 324 -15.40 -26.54 -7.39
CA ILE A 324 -14.69 -27.41 -6.43
C ILE A 324 -14.47 -28.83 -6.98
N ASP A 325 -15.30 -29.23 -7.95
CA ASP A 325 -15.37 -30.54 -8.57
C ASP A 325 -14.79 -30.56 -10.00
N ASP A 326 -14.27 -29.44 -10.49
CA ASP A 326 -13.64 -29.33 -11.81
C ASP A 326 -12.12 -29.17 -11.71
N PRO A 327 -11.33 -30.23 -12.01
CA PRO A 327 -9.88 -30.15 -12.09
C PRO A 327 -9.38 -29.18 -13.16
N GLN A 328 -10.19 -28.86 -14.18
CA GLN A 328 -9.82 -27.95 -15.26
C GLN A 328 -10.16 -26.48 -14.96
N SER A 329 -10.72 -26.19 -13.79
CA SER A 329 -10.96 -24.81 -13.37
C SER A 329 -9.65 -24.00 -13.35
N GLU A 330 -9.71 -22.75 -13.80
CA GLU A 330 -8.53 -21.88 -13.90
C GLU A 330 -7.87 -21.68 -12.54
N VAL A 331 -8.66 -21.57 -11.46
CA VAL A 331 -8.12 -21.48 -10.09
C VAL A 331 -7.33 -22.72 -9.70
N ASN A 332 -7.72 -23.91 -10.18
CA ASN A 332 -6.99 -25.16 -9.90
C ASN A 332 -5.69 -25.24 -10.72
N LEU A 333 -5.74 -24.89 -12.01
CA LEU A 333 -4.57 -24.87 -12.89
C LEU A 333 -3.48 -23.90 -12.40
N LEU A 334 -3.86 -22.72 -11.93
CA LEU A 334 -2.93 -21.76 -11.31
C LEU A 334 -2.35 -22.29 -10.01
N ASN A 335 -3.20 -22.89 -9.17
CA ASN A 335 -2.76 -23.50 -7.92
C ASN A 335 -1.80 -24.68 -8.14
N GLU A 336 -1.97 -25.46 -9.21
CA GLU A 336 -1.03 -26.53 -9.58
C GLU A 336 0.39 -26.00 -9.84
N GLN A 337 0.52 -24.73 -10.18
CA GLN A 337 1.80 -24.07 -10.40
C GLN A 337 2.29 -23.23 -9.20
N GLY A 338 1.64 -23.34 -8.03
CA GLY A 338 2.02 -22.59 -6.83
C GLY A 338 1.59 -21.11 -6.83
N ILE A 339 0.59 -20.74 -7.65
CA ILE A 339 0.03 -19.40 -7.70
C ILE A 339 -1.24 -19.35 -6.83
N THR A 340 -1.25 -18.47 -5.84
CA THR A 340 -2.42 -18.20 -5.00
C THR A 340 -3.37 -17.27 -5.73
N THR A 341 -4.65 -17.59 -5.68
CA THR A 341 -5.73 -16.91 -6.40
C THR A 341 -6.90 -16.52 -5.52
N VAL A 342 -7.94 -15.94 -6.13
CA VAL A 342 -9.21 -15.65 -5.47
C VAL A 342 -10.28 -16.59 -6.03
N PHE A 343 -10.89 -17.37 -5.14
CA PHE A 343 -12.01 -18.24 -5.47
C PHE A 343 -13.33 -17.46 -5.33
N SER A 344 -14.16 -17.58 -6.36
CA SER A 344 -15.46 -16.91 -6.43
C SER A 344 -16.44 -17.84 -7.14
N SER A 345 -17.25 -18.55 -6.36
CA SER A 345 -18.33 -19.42 -6.82
C SER A 345 -19.66 -18.96 -6.23
N TYR A 346 -20.77 -19.51 -6.72
CA TYR A 346 -22.11 -19.08 -6.30
C TYR A 346 -22.29 -19.24 -4.79
N GLY A 347 -22.55 -18.12 -4.10
CA GLY A 347 -22.76 -18.07 -2.65
C GLY A 347 -21.51 -18.22 -1.79
N SER A 348 -20.30 -18.36 -2.36
CA SER A 348 -19.07 -18.51 -1.56
C SER A 348 -18.49 -17.18 -1.06
N GLY A 349 -18.85 -16.07 -1.71
CA GLY A 349 -18.12 -14.81 -1.59
C GLY A 349 -16.73 -14.90 -2.25
N LEU A 350 -15.92 -13.85 -2.05
CA LEU A 350 -14.54 -13.77 -2.53
C LEU A 350 -13.59 -14.33 -1.46
N ARG A 351 -12.91 -15.43 -1.78
CA ARG A 351 -12.04 -16.13 -0.82
C ARG A 351 -10.62 -16.25 -1.34
N LEU A 352 -9.65 -16.15 -0.46
CA LEU A 352 -8.26 -16.46 -0.80
C LEU A 352 -8.15 -17.96 -1.08
N TRP A 353 -7.53 -18.34 -2.18
CA TRP A 353 -7.53 -19.72 -2.67
C TRP A 353 -6.15 -20.17 -3.10
N GLY A 354 -5.61 -21.11 -2.34
CA GLY A 354 -4.27 -21.65 -2.56
C GLY A 354 -3.37 -21.42 -1.37
N ASN A 355 -2.67 -22.47 -0.97
CA ASN A 355 -1.67 -22.44 0.10
C ASN A 355 -0.32 -22.98 -0.35
N ARG A 356 -0.13 -23.25 -1.65
CA ARG A 356 1.15 -23.69 -2.18
C ARG A 356 2.08 -22.50 -2.34
N MET A 357 3.30 -22.65 -1.86
CA MET A 357 4.37 -21.68 -2.02
C MET A 357 5.03 -21.84 -3.39
N ALA A 358 5.88 -20.87 -3.77
CA ALA A 358 6.49 -20.82 -5.08
C ALA A 358 7.50 -21.96 -5.36
N ALA A 359 7.94 -22.75 -4.37
CA ALA A 359 8.75 -23.93 -4.67
C ALA A 359 7.94 -25.09 -5.31
N TRP A 360 6.61 -24.97 -5.38
CA TRP A 360 5.74 -25.95 -6.03
C TRP A 360 5.77 -25.77 -7.56
N PRO A 361 5.81 -26.84 -8.39
CA PRO A 361 5.70 -28.26 -8.04
C PRO A 361 7.04 -28.95 -7.71
N THR A 362 8.18 -28.27 -7.87
CA THR A 362 9.52 -28.87 -7.71
C THR A 362 9.76 -29.46 -6.32
N VAL A 363 9.23 -28.82 -5.27
CA VAL A 363 9.33 -29.27 -3.88
C VAL A 363 7.94 -29.58 -3.33
N THR A 364 7.69 -30.84 -2.98
CA THR A 364 6.38 -31.31 -2.47
C THR A 364 6.35 -31.50 -0.95
N HIS A 365 7.42 -31.13 -0.25
CA HIS A 365 7.53 -31.27 1.20
C HIS A 365 6.50 -30.39 1.94
N MET A 366 6.07 -30.81 3.14
CA MET A 366 5.07 -30.12 3.97
C MET A 366 5.39 -28.63 4.23
N ARG A 367 6.67 -28.24 4.20
CA ARG A 367 7.13 -26.85 4.36
C ARG A 367 6.71 -25.93 3.21
N ASN A 368 6.36 -26.49 2.06
CA ASN A 368 5.97 -25.75 0.88
C ASN A 368 4.47 -25.37 0.88
N PHE A 369 3.78 -25.63 1.99
CA PHE A 369 2.43 -25.19 2.23
C PHE A 369 2.45 -24.08 3.28
N GLU A 370 1.80 -22.97 2.95
CA GLU A 370 1.50 -21.91 3.90
C GLU A 370 0.39 -22.40 4.83
N ASN A 371 0.82 -23.04 5.92
CA ASN A 371 -0.02 -23.43 7.04
C ASN A 371 -0.39 -22.23 7.84
#